data_AF-I8TH51-F1
#
_entry.id   AF-I8TH51-F1
#
_cell.length_a   1.000
_cell.length_b   1.000
_cell.length_c   1.000
_cell.angle_alpha   90.00
_cell.angle_beta   90.00
_cell.angle_gamma   90.00
#
_symmetry.space_group_name_H-M   'P 1'
#
loop_
_entity.id
_entity.type
_entity.pdbx_description
1 polymer ?
#
loop_
_entity_poly.entity_id
_entity_poly.type
_entity_poly.pdbx_seq_one_letter_code
_entity_poly.pdbx_strand_id
1 'polypeptide(L)'
;MKIKPFVLGIASVLSSLVDALPSAGNDTSQPQASDRMVFAHFMIGIVSNRKSAADFDSDMKRAKELGIDAFALNIGVDRVDPFTDTQLEFAYQSAANNDMKVFISFDFNWWKEDSEASQVGQKIAKFGGKPAQLMMDGKIFVSSFAGDRVDVNAIRSAAGRPIYWAPNYHRPESADISKVDALLNWMAWPNDGNNKAPKPGRLVTVQDGDKKYMNALGGKPYIAPVSPWFSTHFGPEVPYSKNWVFPSDNLWYERWVEMLNLKPRFIEIVTWNDYGESHYIAPLASPHTDDGCSKYVNDMPHNGWMELARPFIAAYKAGASSVNEYIKEEQLIYWYRPSPRGANCDATDTCMVPADNSSGNYFMGRPNGWESMDDVVFVVSMLKSPANIQISSGNSQQVFEAKAGATAFKAPMGVGKQSFAVVRDNKMVLAGTSPKDIIEGCVCGIYNFNAFVGMLPPEPLDPLQPDSLSRFAQGLKVQCEAKPSLKPPPPPPSTINPNPPTNPPTNSPPTNNPPPPTNNPPPPSTTQNPPPQPPPTNNPPPPNQPPPNQPPGTVCTGGTGENNYKGLCHFCCHFGYCPPGPCTCNAYGAPIPAPPSTGQRGVPADGMDDSYKGLCSFACDHGYCPQGACKLV
;
A
#
# COMPACT_ATOMS: atom_id res chain seq x y z
N MET A 1 -28.67 -2.05 -60.95
CA MET A 1 -27.59 -1.49 -61.81
C MET A 1 -27.63 0.03 -61.67
N LYS A 2 -26.59 0.59 -61.03
CA LYS A 2 -26.10 1.98 -60.96
C LYS A 2 -27.10 3.15 -60.88
N ILE A 3 -27.07 3.85 -59.74
CA ILE A 3 -27.39 5.29 -59.64
C ILE A 3 -26.20 6.02 -59.01
N LYS A 4 -25.79 7.10 -59.68
CA LYS A 4 -25.26 8.42 -59.21
C LYS A 4 -24.23 8.95 -60.24
N PRO A 5 -23.94 10.27 -60.32
CA PRO A 5 -24.45 11.42 -59.55
C PRO A 5 -24.87 12.63 -60.42
N PHE A 6 -25.47 13.67 -59.82
CA PHE A 6 -25.06 15.06 -60.09
C PHE A 6 -25.42 15.96 -58.90
N VAL A 7 -24.59 16.98 -58.72
CA VAL A 7 -24.46 17.85 -57.55
C VAL A 7 -24.62 19.31 -58.01
N LEU A 8 -25.12 20.14 -57.09
CA LEU A 8 -25.01 21.62 -56.94
C LEU A 8 -26.02 22.59 -57.62
N GLY A 9 -26.44 23.59 -56.82
CA GLY A 9 -27.05 24.87 -57.25
C GLY A 9 -28.08 25.42 -56.25
N ILE A 10 -27.67 25.90 -55.06
CA ILE A 10 -27.55 27.33 -54.65
C ILE A 10 -28.86 28.13 -54.61
N ALA A 11 -29.26 28.58 -53.40
CA ALA A 11 -29.66 29.97 -53.12
C ALA A 11 -29.90 30.19 -51.61
N SER A 12 -29.05 31.01 -51.00
CA SER A 12 -29.24 31.72 -49.73
C SER A 12 -30.12 32.98 -49.99
N VAL A 13 -30.92 33.55 -49.07
CA VAL A 13 -30.51 34.44 -47.97
C VAL A 13 -31.79 35.03 -47.27
N LEU A 14 -31.72 35.20 -45.94
CA LEU A 14 -32.41 36.13 -44.99
C LEU A 14 -33.96 36.19 -44.88
N SER A 15 -34.49 36.01 -43.66
CA SER A 15 -34.89 37.12 -42.76
C SER A 15 -35.39 36.62 -41.39
N SER A 16 -34.98 37.32 -40.33
CA SER A 16 -35.43 37.27 -38.92
C SER A 16 -36.77 38.02 -38.78
N LEU A 17 -37.72 37.79 -37.84
CA LEU A 17 -37.77 37.79 -36.36
C LEU A 17 -39.19 37.32 -35.96
N VAL A 18 -39.41 36.78 -34.76
CA VAL A 18 -40.43 37.19 -33.74
C VAL A 18 -40.43 36.19 -32.57
N ASP A 19 -40.51 36.77 -31.37
CA ASP A 19 -40.38 36.23 -30.00
C ASP A 19 -41.28 35.06 -29.59
N ALA A 20 -40.75 34.21 -28.70
CA ALA A 20 -41.51 33.53 -27.64
C ALA A 20 -40.61 33.17 -26.44
N LEU A 21 -40.85 33.82 -25.30
CA LEU A 21 -40.49 33.36 -23.94
C LEU A 21 -41.63 32.46 -23.39
N PRO A 22 -41.48 31.81 -22.21
CA PRO A 22 -40.77 30.57 -21.95
C PRO A 22 -41.76 29.45 -21.56
N SER A 23 -41.57 28.22 -22.05
CA SER A 23 -42.31 27.07 -21.50
C SER A 23 -41.55 26.50 -20.30
N ALA A 24 -42.18 26.58 -19.13
CA ALA A 24 -41.84 25.73 -17.99
C ALA A 24 -42.18 24.26 -18.32
N GLY A 25 -41.36 23.33 -17.83
CA GLY A 25 -41.72 21.91 -17.72
C GLY A 25 -40.94 20.95 -18.61
N ASN A 26 -39.72 20.62 -18.20
CA ASN A 26 -39.30 19.25 -17.85
C ASN A 26 -37.78 19.24 -17.69
N ASP A 27 -37.34 19.56 -16.48
CA ASP A 27 -35.98 19.25 -16.04
C ASP A 27 -35.90 17.73 -15.77
N THR A 28 -35.94 16.94 -16.84
CA THR A 28 -35.31 15.62 -16.80
C THR A 28 -33.82 15.89 -16.93
N SER A 29 -33.18 16.12 -15.79
CA SER A 29 -31.72 16.11 -15.67
C SER A 29 -31.24 14.72 -16.08
N GLN A 30 -31.02 14.51 -17.37
CA GLN A 30 -30.06 13.52 -17.83
C GLN A 30 -28.76 13.85 -17.10
N PRO A 31 -28.19 12.93 -16.29
CA PRO A 31 -26.89 13.18 -15.70
C PRO A 31 -25.94 13.47 -16.85
N GLN A 32 -25.40 14.68 -16.92
CA GLN A 32 -24.27 14.96 -17.79
C GLN A 32 -23.23 13.89 -17.47
N ALA A 33 -22.85 13.08 -18.47
CA ALA A 33 -21.90 12.00 -18.28
C ALA A 33 -20.65 12.58 -17.62
N SER A 34 -20.44 12.21 -16.37
CA SER A 34 -19.30 12.65 -15.56
C SER A 34 -18.02 12.15 -16.23
N ASP A 35 -17.00 13.00 -16.37
CA ASP A 35 -15.69 12.59 -16.89
C ASP A 35 -14.83 11.91 -15.81
N ARG A 36 -15.41 11.63 -14.64
CA ARG A 36 -14.81 10.91 -13.53
C ARG A 36 -14.77 9.43 -13.80
N MET A 37 -13.56 8.88 -13.86
CA MET A 37 -13.36 7.44 -14.03
C MET A 37 -12.70 6.82 -12.82
N VAL A 38 -13.00 5.55 -12.58
CA VAL A 38 -12.34 4.70 -11.60
C VAL A 38 -11.65 3.56 -12.33
N PHE A 39 -10.37 3.38 -12.08
CA PHE A 39 -9.58 2.27 -12.59
C PHE A 39 -9.22 1.32 -11.45
N ALA A 40 -8.85 0.09 -11.78
CA ALA A 40 -8.19 -0.81 -10.83
C ALA A 40 -6.95 -1.41 -11.47
N HIS A 41 -5.84 -1.39 -10.73
CA HIS A 41 -4.58 -1.92 -11.19
C HIS A 41 -4.61 -3.46 -11.19
N PHE A 42 -4.20 -4.09 -12.28
CA PHE A 42 -4.31 -5.53 -12.48
C PHE A 42 -2.94 -6.12 -12.86
N MET A 43 -2.42 -7.01 -12.03
CA MET A 43 -1.15 -7.68 -12.22
C MET A 43 -1.27 -8.80 -13.26
N ILE A 44 -0.72 -8.59 -14.47
CA ILE A 44 -0.66 -9.65 -15.50
C ILE A 44 0.40 -10.71 -15.14
N GLY A 45 1.48 -10.32 -14.46
CA GLY A 45 2.61 -11.20 -14.12
C GLY A 45 2.24 -12.44 -13.28
N ILE A 46 1.07 -12.46 -12.65
CA ILE A 46 0.62 -13.57 -11.80
C ILE A 46 -0.52 -14.40 -12.41
N VAL A 47 -0.93 -14.15 -13.66
CA VAL A 47 -2.09 -14.84 -14.26
C VAL A 47 -1.73 -15.80 -15.39
N SER A 48 -0.51 -16.35 -15.36
CA SER A 48 -0.02 -17.31 -16.37
C SER A 48 -0.85 -18.60 -16.47
N ASN A 49 -1.64 -18.91 -15.44
CA ASN A 49 -2.54 -20.06 -15.42
C ASN A 49 -3.84 -19.85 -16.24
N ARG A 50 -4.22 -18.62 -16.58
CA ARG A 50 -5.41 -18.36 -17.40
C ARG A 50 -5.20 -18.85 -18.83
N LYS A 51 -6.16 -19.61 -19.35
CA LYS A 51 -6.08 -20.32 -20.64
C LYS A 51 -6.99 -19.72 -21.71
N SER A 52 -7.89 -18.82 -21.33
CA SER A 52 -8.79 -18.14 -22.26
C SER A 52 -9.25 -16.78 -21.74
N ALA A 53 -9.90 -16.00 -22.61
CA ALA A 53 -10.60 -14.78 -22.22
C ALA A 53 -11.67 -15.02 -21.15
N ALA A 54 -12.34 -16.18 -21.17
CA ALA A 54 -13.40 -16.49 -20.20
C ALA A 54 -12.88 -16.53 -18.74
N ASP A 55 -11.59 -16.82 -18.54
CA ASP A 55 -10.98 -16.83 -17.22
C ASP A 55 -10.83 -15.42 -16.61
N PHE A 56 -11.06 -14.36 -17.40
CA PHE A 56 -11.12 -12.97 -16.95
C PHE A 56 -12.57 -12.47 -16.77
N ASP A 57 -13.59 -13.19 -17.24
CA ASP A 57 -14.95 -12.67 -17.33
C ASP A 57 -15.54 -12.35 -15.95
N SER A 58 -15.24 -13.13 -14.92
CA SER A 58 -15.72 -12.88 -13.56
C SER A 58 -15.15 -11.58 -13.00
N ASP A 59 -13.87 -11.32 -13.23
CA ASP A 59 -13.22 -10.06 -12.83
C ASP A 59 -13.85 -8.87 -13.57
N MET A 60 -14.01 -8.97 -14.89
CA MET A 60 -14.59 -7.89 -15.71
C MET A 60 -16.01 -7.55 -15.27
N LYS A 61 -16.87 -8.56 -15.07
CA LYS A 61 -18.25 -8.35 -14.63
C LYS A 61 -18.30 -7.71 -13.25
N ARG A 62 -17.54 -8.25 -12.29
CA ARG A 62 -17.55 -7.77 -10.92
C ARG A 62 -17.00 -6.34 -10.81
N ALA A 63 -15.91 -6.03 -11.49
CA ALA A 63 -15.37 -4.67 -11.53
C ALA A 63 -16.35 -3.68 -12.16
N LYS A 64 -17.00 -4.06 -13.28
CA LYS A 64 -18.03 -3.24 -13.92
C LYS A 64 -19.23 -2.99 -13.01
N GLU A 65 -19.73 -4.04 -12.36
CA GLU A 65 -20.84 -3.95 -11.40
C GLU A 65 -20.49 -3.07 -10.19
N LEU A 66 -19.22 -3.04 -9.79
CA LEU A 66 -18.72 -2.15 -8.74
C LEU A 66 -18.64 -0.69 -9.19
N GLY A 67 -18.62 -0.44 -10.50
CA GLY A 67 -18.50 0.89 -11.11
C GLY A 67 -17.08 1.26 -11.55
N ILE A 68 -16.14 0.31 -11.54
CA ILE A 68 -14.81 0.47 -12.16
C ILE A 68 -14.98 0.51 -13.68
N ASP A 69 -14.35 1.49 -14.31
CA ASP A 69 -14.45 1.75 -15.75
C ASP A 69 -13.40 0.99 -16.57
N ALA A 70 -12.21 0.76 -15.99
CA ALA A 70 -11.15 0.03 -16.68
C ALA A 70 -10.19 -0.70 -15.73
N PHE A 71 -9.59 -1.79 -16.21
CA PHE A 71 -8.38 -2.32 -15.59
C PHE A 71 -7.11 -1.70 -16.21
N ALA A 72 -6.19 -1.27 -15.34
CA ALA A 72 -4.83 -0.91 -15.71
C ALA A 72 -3.96 -2.19 -15.69
N LEU A 73 -3.75 -2.80 -16.86
CA LEU A 73 -3.05 -4.07 -17.01
C LEU A 73 -1.53 -3.83 -16.85
N ASN A 74 -1.03 -4.09 -15.65
CA ASN A 74 0.39 -3.99 -15.30
C ASN A 74 1.18 -5.09 -15.99
N ILE A 75 2.19 -4.70 -16.77
CA ILE A 75 3.07 -5.64 -17.46
C ILE A 75 4.54 -5.35 -17.22
N GLY A 76 5.29 -6.43 -16.99
CA GLY A 76 6.72 -6.48 -17.22
C GLY A 76 7.05 -6.67 -18.70
N VAL A 77 8.13 -7.40 -18.97
CA VAL A 77 8.66 -7.66 -20.33
C VAL A 77 8.53 -9.14 -20.68
N ASP A 78 8.26 -9.45 -21.96
CA ASP A 78 8.04 -10.83 -22.40
C ASP A 78 9.26 -11.75 -22.19
N ARG A 79 10.48 -11.18 -22.08
CA ARG A 79 11.71 -11.93 -21.77
C ARG A 79 11.74 -12.47 -20.33
N VAL A 80 10.92 -11.92 -19.44
CA VAL A 80 10.73 -12.39 -18.05
C VAL A 80 9.43 -13.19 -17.97
N ASP A 81 8.35 -12.64 -18.51
CA ASP A 81 7.01 -13.23 -18.51
C ASP A 81 6.57 -13.56 -19.95
N PRO A 82 6.97 -14.71 -20.53
CA PRO A 82 6.73 -15.04 -21.94
C PRO A 82 5.25 -15.22 -22.29
N PHE A 83 4.38 -15.26 -21.28
CA PHE A 83 2.93 -15.34 -21.43
C PHE A 83 2.25 -13.96 -21.53
N THR A 84 2.97 -12.85 -21.31
CA THR A 84 2.40 -11.49 -21.20
C THR A 84 1.48 -11.14 -22.36
N ASP A 85 1.95 -11.29 -23.60
CA ASP A 85 1.15 -10.97 -24.78
C ASP A 85 -0.11 -11.85 -24.90
N THR A 86 0.01 -13.14 -24.59
CA THR A 86 -1.14 -14.05 -24.57
C THR A 86 -2.18 -13.61 -23.53
N GLN A 87 -1.73 -13.24 -22.33
CA GLN A 87 -2.64 -12.76 -21.28
C GLN A 87 -3.25 -11.41 -21.59
N LEU A 88 -2.52 -10.50 -22.25
CA LEU A 88 -3.08 -9.26 -22.77
C LEU A 88 -4.17 -9.56 -23.81
N GLU A 89 -3.93 -10.47 -24.77
CA GLU A 89 -4.96 -10.84 -25.76
C GLU A 89 -6.24 -11.35 -25.10
N PHE A 90 -6.12 -12.22 -24.08
CA PHE A 90 -7.26 -12.70 -23.31
C PHE A 90 -7.97 -11.59 -22.53
N ALA A 91 -7.22 -10.71 -21.86
CA ALA A 91 -7.78 -9.60 -21.11
C ALA A 91 -8.54 -8.60 -22.01
N TYR A 92 -7.97 -8.21 -23.15
CA TYR A 92 -8.64 -7.31 -24.11
C TYR A 92 -9.90 -7.97 -24.70
N GLN A 93 -9.84 -9.26 -25.05
CA GLN A 93 -10.99 -9.97 -25.57
C GLN A 93 -12.11 -10.11 -24.53
N SER A 94 -11.78 -10.43 -23.28
CA SER A 94 -12.76 -10.51 -22.18
C SER A 94 -13.37 -9.14 -21.88
N ALA A 95 -12.55 -8.08 -21.84
CA ALA A 95 -13.05 -6.72 -21.65
C ALA A 95 -14.05 -6.34 -22.76
N ALA A 96 -13.77 -6.69 -24.01
CA ALA A 96 -14.69 -6.47 -25.12
C ALA A 96 -16.00 -7.29 -24.97
N ASN A 97 -15.90 -8.55 -24.55
CA ASN A 97 -17.06 -9.43 -24.34
C ASN A 97 -17.98 -8.94 -23.21
N ASN A 98 -17.43 -8.25 -22.21
CA ASN A 98 -18.16 -7.81 -21.01
C ASN A 98 -18.44 -6.30 -21.00
N ASP A 99 -18.14 -5.59 -22.10
CA ASP A 99 -18.24 -4.14 -22.22
C ASP A 99 -17.55 -3.41 -21.04
N MET A 100 -16.36 -3.88 -20.71
CA MET A 100 -15.39 -3.20 -19.85
C MET A 100 -14.32 -2.54 -20.71
N LYS A 101 -13.54 -1.62 -20.12
CA LYS A 101 -12.32 -1.12 -20.77
C LYS A 101 -11.07 -1.67 -20.09
N VAL A 102 -9.97 -1.65 -20.82
CA VAL A 102 -8.63 -1.95 -20.31
C VAL A 102 -7.63 -0.99 -20.94
N PHE A 103 -6.49 -0.80 -20.27
CA PHE A 103 -5.32 -0.16 -20.84
C PHE A 103 -4.05 -0.75 -20.26
N ILE A 104 -2.92 -0.58 -20.94
CA ILE A 104 -1.63 -1.08 -20.45
C ILE A 104 -1.02 -0.09 -19.46
N SER A 105 -0.52 -0.63 -18.34
CA SER A 105 0.38 0.03 -17.41
C SER A 105 1.76 -0.63 -17.50
N PHE A 106 2.77 0.10 -17.96
CA PHE A 106 4.13 -0.45 -18.13
C PHE A 106 4.91 -0.37 -16.81
N ASP A 107 5.53 -1.48 -16.37
CA ASP A 107 6.34 -1.48 -15.15
C ASP A 107 7.83 -1.27 -15.46
N PHE A 108 8.34 -0.05 -15.24
CA PHE A 108 9.74 0.30 -15.49
C PHE A 108 10.72 -0.24 -14.44
N ASN A 109 10.29 -1.08 -13.48
CA ASN A 109 11.23 -1.98 -12.81
C ASN A 109 11.75 -3.07 -13.76
N TRP A 110 11.00 -3.39 -14.82
CA TRP A 110 11.35 -4.42 -15.81
C TRP A 110 11.77 -3.85 -17.16
N TRP A 111 11.16 -2.72 -17.55
CA TRP A 111 11.48 -1.99 -18.78
C TRP A 111 12.63 -1.02 -18.55
N LYS A 112 13.57 -0.93 -19.51
CA LYS A 112 14.71 -0.02 -19.44
C LYS A 112 14.36 1.35 -20.03
N GLU A 113 14.27 2.36 -19.17
CA GLU A 113 13.93 3.74 -19.54
C GLU A 113 14.83 4.33 -20.64
N ASP A 114 16.11 3.95 -20.66
CA ASP A 114 17.15 4.53 -21.53
C ASP A 114 17.23 3.92 -22.94
N SER A 115 16.61 2.77 -23.15
CA SER A 115 16.85 1.95 -24.34
C SER A 115 15.61 1.26 -24.90
N GLU A 116 14.50 1.23 -24.15
CA GLU A 116 13.30 0.47 -24.53
C GLU A 116 12.06 1.33 -24.84
N ALA A 117 12.19 2.65 -24.94
CA ALA A 117 11.08 3.56 -25.24
C ALA A 117 10.35 3.22 -26.56
N SER A 118 11.09 2.87 -27.61
CA SER A 118 10.50 2.47 -28.90
C SER A 118 9.72 1.15 -28.79
N GLN A 119 10.17 0.21 -27.98
CA GLN A 119 9.53 -1.08 -27.74
C GLN A 119 8.25 -0.90 -26.94
N VAL A 120 8.23 0.01 -25.95
CA VAL A 120 6.99 0.45 -25.28
C VAL A 120 5.99 0.99 -26.31
N GLY A 121 6.43 1.90 -27.19
CA GLY A 121 5.59 2.43 -28.27
C GLY A 121 5.07 1.34 -29.22
N GLN A 122 5.89 0.37 -29.59
CA GLN A 122 5.47 -0.78 -30.43
C GLN A 122 4.42 -1.65 -29.73
N LYS A 123 4.55 -1.89 -28.42
CA LYS A 123 3.53 -2.60 -27.63
C LYS A 123 2.21 -1.82 -27.60
N ILE A 124 2.27 -0.49 -27.45
CA ILE A 124 1.08 0.39 -27.56
C ILE A 124 0.46 0.29 -28.96
N ALA A 125 1.25 0.30 -30.03
CA ALA A 125 0.73 0.13 -31.40
C ALA A 125 0.00 -1.20 -31.59
N LYS A 126 0.54 -2.29 -31.01
CA LYS A 126 -0.02 -3.64 -31.10
C LYS A 126 -1.39 -3.77 -30.41
N PHE A 127 -1.56 -3.18 -29.23
CA PHE A 127 -2.77 -3.36 -28.42
C PHE A 127 -3.74 -2.18 -28.47
N GLY A 128 -3.27 -0.96 -28.66
CA GLY A 128 -4.09 0.25 -28.59
C GLY A 128 -5.13 0.41 -29.71
N GLY A 129 -5.17 -0.51 -30.68
CA GLY A 129 -6.22 -0.62 -31.70
C GLY A 129 -7.30 -1.65 -31.39
N LYS A 130 -7.15 -2.43 -30.31
CA LYS A 130 -8.10 -3.50 -29.99
C LYS A 130 -9.41 -2.94 -29.44
N PRO A 131 -10.53 -3.67 -29.64
CA PRO A 131 -11.75 -3.42 -28.89
C PRO A 131 -11.47 -3.36 -27.38
N ALA A 132 -12.27 -2.56 -26.66
CA ALA A 132 -12.11 -2.32 -25.22
C ALA A 132 -10.85 -1.57 -24.76
N GLN A 133 -9.93 -1.16 -25.65
CA GLN A 133 -8.91 -0.16 -25.29
C GLN A 133 -9.60 1.11 -24.74
N LEU A 134 -9.18 1.54 -23.54
CA LEU A 134 -9.61 2.83 -23.01
C LEU A 134 -9.06 3.96 -23.89
N MET A 135 -9.97 4.77 -24.40
CA MET A 135 -9.64 5.98 -25.15
C MET A 135 -10.03 7.18 -24.30
N MET A 136 -9.13 8.16 -24.20
CA MET A 136 -9.41 9.42 -23.51
C MET A 136 -9.04 10.60 -24.38
N ASP A 137 -9.96 11.54 -24.54
CA ASP A 137 -9.79 12.73 -25.38
C ASP A 137 -9.33 12.37 -26.82
N GLY A 138 -9.85 11.27 -27.36
CA GLY A 138 -9.50 10.74 -28.69
C GLY A 138 -8.14 10.03 -28.79
N LYS A 139 -7.44 9.83 -27.67
CA LYS A 139 -6.10 9.24 -27.59
C LYS A 139 -6.12 7.88 -26.87
N ILE A 140 -5.14 7.03 -27.16
CA ILE A 140 -4.96 5.74 -26.48
C ILE A 140 -4.49 6.01 -25.05
N PHE A 141 -5.28 5.62 -24.05
CA PHE A 141 -4.89 5.78 -22.65
C PHE A 141 -3.83 4.75 -22.28
N VAL A 142 -2.73 5.21 -21.68
CA VAL A 142 -1.60 4.38 -21.26
C VAL A 142 -1.00 4.98 -19.99
N SER A 143 -0.61 4.12 -19.05
CA SER A 143 0.09 4.51 -17.82
C SER A 143 1.39 3.74 -17.64
N SER A 144 2.08 4.01 -16.54
CA SER A 144 3.23 3.22 -16.11
C SER A 144 3.42 3.28 -14.61
N PHE A 145 4.04 2.25 -14.04
CA PHE A 145 4.75 2.33 -12.77
C PHE A 145 6.18 2.76 -13.08
N ALA A 146 6.63 3.87 -12.49
CA ALA A 146 7.90 4.52 -12.82
C ALA A 146 8.01 4.95 -14.31
N GLY A 147 9.23 5.14 -14.81
CA GLY A 147 9.49 5.63 -16.16
C GLY A 147 9.99 7.07 -16.22
N ASP A 148 10.53 7.60 -15.12
CA ASP A 148 10.90 9.01 -14.94
C ASP A 148 11.81 9.55 -16.07
N ARG A 149 12.68 8.71 -16.66
CA ARG A 149 13.61 9.11 -17.74
C ARG A 149 13.26 8.56 -19.12
N VAL A 150 12.09 7.93 -19.29
CA VAL A 150 11.75 7.33 -20.58
C VAL A 150 11.57 8.40 -21.66
N ASP A 151 12.07 8.13 -22.86
CA ASP A 151 11.86 9.02 -24.01
C ASP A 151 10.41 8.93 -24.52
N VAL A 152 9.56 9.80 -23.99
CA VAL A 152 8.13 9.91 -24.38
C VAL A 152 7.97 10.22 -25.87
N ASN A 153 8.90 10.94 -26.51
CA ASN A 153 8.83 11.22 -27.94
C ASN A 153 9.09 9.96 -28.77
N ALA A 154 10.03 9.13 -28.35
CA ALA A 154 10.27 7.83 -28.96
C ALA A 154 9.06 6.90 -28.79
N ILE A 155 8.44 6.86 -27.60
CA ILE A 155 7.18 6.12 -27.37
C ILE A 155 6.11 6.59 -28.37
N ARG A 156 5.83 7.90 -28.43
CA ARG A 156 4.80 8.47 -29.32
C ARG A 156 5.08 8.15 -30.79
N SER A 157 6.34 8.28 -31.21
CA SER A 157 6.77 8.01 -32.59
C SER A 157 6.56 6.54 -32.96
N ALA A 158 6.98 5.61 -32.09
CA ALA A 158 6.85 4.18 -32.33
C ALA A 158 5.41 3.65 -32.22
N ALA A 159 4.57 4.29 -31.39
CA ALA A 159 3.15 3.95 -31.32
C ALA A 159 2.36 4.34 -32.57
N GLY A 160 2.82 5.37 -33.29
CA GLY A 160 2.22 5.84 -34.55
C GLY A 160 0.80 6.40 -34.42
N ARG A 161 0.29 6.59 -33.20
CA ARG A 161 -1.06 7.07 -32.89
C ARG A 161 -1.03 7.97 -31.65
N PRO A 162 -1.97 8.93 -31.51
CA PRO A 162 -2.03 9.80 -30.32
C PRO A 162 -2.20 9.00 -29.01
N ILE A 163 -1.37 9.30 -28.02
CA ILE A 163 -1.35 8.66 -26.68
C ILE A 163 -1.76 9.69 -25.63
N TYR A 164 -2.62 9.27 -24.70
CA TYR A 164 -2.87 9.92 -23.42
C TYR A 164 -1.92 9.28 -22.41
N TRP A 165 -0.80 9.95 -22.11
CA TRP A 165 0.27 9.41 -21.28
C TRP A 165 0.09 9.84 -19.83
N ALA A 166 -0.14 8.87 -18.94
CA ALA A 166 -0.44 9.08 -17.53
C ALA A 166 0.47 8.26 -16.59
N PRO A 167 1.78 8.53 -16.55
CA PRO A 167 2.74 7.72 -15.79
C PRO A 167 2.70 8.00 -14.29
N ASN A 168 3.19 7.04 -13.50
CA ASN A 168 3.65 7.26 -12.14
C ASN A 168 5.14 7.63 -12.15
N TYR A 169 5.48 8.90 -11.99
CA TYR A 169 6.87 9.33 -11.84
C TYR A 169 7.22 9.49 -10.36
N HIS A 170 8.37 8.96 -9.93
CA HIS A 170 8.83 9.09 -8.55
C HIS A 170 9.12 10.54 -8.16
N ARG A 171 9.56 11.36 -9.13
CA ARG A 171 9.87 12.78 -8.95
C ARG A 171 8.98 13.65 -9.85
N PRO A 172 7.66 13.74 -9.58
CA PRO A 172 6.75 14.53 -10.39
C PRO A 172 7.16 16.02 -10.48
N GLU A 173 7.80 16.55 -9.45
CA GLU A 173 8.36 17.91 -9.39
C GLU A 173 9.48 18.17 -10.40
N SER A 174 10.12 17.12 -10.91
CA SER A 174 11.19 17.18 -11.91
C SER A 174 10.72 16.72 -13.29
N ALA A 175 9.45 16.35 -13.44
CA ALA A 175 8.90 15.87 -14.69
C ALA A 175 8.74 17.01 -15.70
N ASP A 176 9.00 16.72 -16.98
CA ASP A 176 8.59 17.61 -18.07
C ASP A 176 7.08 17.47 -18.30
N ILE A 177 6.32 18.30 -17.58
CA ILE A 177 4.85 18.25 -17.58
C ILE A 177 4.27 18.49 -18.97
N SER A 178 5.00 19.10 -19.91
CA SER A 178 4.53 19.27 -21.29
C SER A 178 4.33 17.94 -22.03
N LYS A 179 5.04 16.88 -21.62
CA LYS A 179 5.02 15.56 -22.27
C LYS A 179 3.96 14.60 -21.74
N VAL A 180 3.38 14.88 -20.57
CA VAL A 180 2.36 14.05 -19.93
C VAL A 180 0.97 14.65 -20.08
N ASP A 181 -0.06 13.80 -20.13
CA ASP A 181 -1.46 14.21 -20.14
C ASP A 181 -2.07 14.15 -18.73
N ALA A 182 -1.58 13.25 -17.88
CA ALA A 182 -1.88 13.18 -16.44
C ALA A 182 -0.66 12.62 -15.68
N LEU A 183 -0.71 12.57 -14.36
CA LEU A 183 0.22 11.78 -13.55
C LEU A 183 -0.57 10.90 -12.57
N LEU A 184 -0.12 9.65 -12.47
CA LEU A 184 -0.57 8.68 -11.48
C LEU A 184 0.26 8.81 -10.21
N ASN A 185 -0.36 9.05 -9.07
CA ASN A 185 0.33 8.86 -7.79
C ASN A 185 0.14 7.41 -7.34
N TRP A 186 1.24 6.69 -7.11
CA TRP A 186 1.24 5.33 -6.57
C TRP A 186 1.17 5.29 -5.05
N MET A 187 1.47 6.40 -4.39
CA MET A 187 1.65 6.46 -2.95
C MET A 187 0.31 6.39 -2.21
N ALA A 188 -0.24 5.18 -2.13
CA ALA A 188 -1.55 4.90 -1.55
C ALA A 188 -1.52 4.74 -0.03
N TRP A 189 -0.33 4.65 0.59
CA TRP A 189 -0.13 4.48 2.04
C TRP A 189 0.91 5.47 2.61
N PRO A 190 0.78 5.86 3.89
CA PRO A 190 1.82 6.61 4.57
C PRO A 190 3.17 5.86 4.60
N ASN A 191 4.26 6.57 4.35
CA ASN A 191 5.61 5.98 4.25
C ASN A 191 6.70 6.98 4.70
N ASP A 192 7.98 6.60 4.61
CA ASP A 192 9.12 7.44 4.99
C ASP A 192 9.65 8.37 3.86
N GLY A 193 8.95 8.43 2.72
CA GLY A 193 9.34 9.13 1.50
C GLY A 193 10.21 8.31 0.54
N ASN A 194 10.58 7.08 0.89
CA ASN A 194 11.40 6.17 0.07
C ASN A 194 10.70 4.82 -0.16
N ASN A 195 9.37 4.83 -0.14
CA ASN A 195 8.55 3.62 -0.28
C ASN A 195 8.90 2.54 0.76
N LYS A 196 9.03 2.96 2.03
CA LYS A 196 9.25 2.13 3.21
C LYS A 196 8.42 2.59 4.40
N ALA A 197 8.17 1.71 5.36
CA ALA A 197 7.40 2.04 6.55
C ALA A 197 7.92 3.34 7.20
N PRO A 198 7.04 4.19 7.75
CA PRO A 198 7.46 5.41 8.42
C PRO A 198 8.51 5.15 9.51
N LYS A 199 9.38 6.14 9.72
CA LYS A 199 10.43 6.10 10.74
C LYS A 199 10.30 7.30 11.67
N PRO A 200 10.86 7.27 12.89
CA PRO A 200 10.88 8.45 13.76
C PRO A 200 11.41 9.69 13.01
N GLY A 201 10.60 10.75 12.95
CA GLY A 201 10.91 11.99 12.23
C GLY A 201 10.75 11.95 10.70
N ARG A 202 10.30 10.84 10.11
CA ARG A 202 10.04 10.71 8.66
C ARG A 202 8.69 10.04 8.40
N LEU A 203 7.69 10.88 8.12
CA LEU A 203 6.35 10.49 7.70
C LEU A 203 5.95 11.34 6.51
N VAL A 204 5.55 10.68 5.43
CA VAL A 204 4.92 11.26 4.24
C VAL A 204 3.53 10.65 4.15
N THR A 205 2.50 11.49 4.26
CA THR A 205 1.10 11.05 4.18
C THR A 205 0.64 10.95 2.73
N VAL A 206 -0.43 10.18 2.48
CA VAL A 206 -1.03 10.07 1.12
C VAL A 206 -1.38 11.46 0.56
N GLN A 207 -1.87 12.35 1.41
CA GLN A 207 -2.26 13.72 1.08
C GLN A 207 -1.05 14.61 0.75
N ASP A 208 0.12 14.35 1.34
CA ASP A 208 1.36 15.02 0.92
C ASP A 208 1.75 14.58 -0.50
N GLY A 209 1.53 13.31 -0.83
CA GLY A 209 1.64 12.79 -2.19
C GLY A 209 0.65 13.46 -3.14
N ASP A 210 -0.63 13.53 -2.79
CA ASP A 210 -1.65 14.23 -3.58
C ASP A 210 -1.20 15.66 -3.91
N LYS A 211 -0.80 16.43 -2.88
CA LYS A 211 -0.31 17.80 -3.07
C LYS A 211 0.91 17.84 -3.98
N LYS A 212 1.86 16.92 -3.80
CA LYS A 212 3.08 16.85 -4.61
C LYS A 212 2.76 16.68 -6.10
N TYR A 213 1.89 15.74 -6.43
CA TYR A 213 1.50 15.47 -7.82
C TYR A 213 0.63 16.58 -8.41
N MET A 214 -0.38 17.05 -7.68
CA MET A 214 -1.25 18.13 -8.17
C MET A 214 -0.49 19.44 -8.39
N ASN A 215 0.46 19.77 -7.51
CA ASN A 215 1.31 20.95 -7.67
C ASN A 215 2.19 20.84 -8.91
N ALA A 216 2.80 19.67 -9.15
CA ALA A 216 3.58 19.43 -10.35
C ALA A 216 2.73 19.54 -11.63
N LEU A 217 1.50 19.00 -11.61
CA LEU A 217 0.61 19.00 -12.76
C LEU A 217 0.10 20.38 -13.17
N GLY A 218 0.11 21.38 -12.28
CA GLY A 218 -0.29 22.76 -12.61
C GLY A 218 -1.71 22.88 -13.20
N GLY A 219 -2.63 22.01 -12.77
CA GLY A 219 -4.02 21.95 -13.27
C GLY A 219 -4.29 20.88 -14.31
N LYS A 220 -3.29 20.11 -14.76
CA LYS A 220 -3.52 18.90 -15.55
C LYS A 220 -4.18 17.79 -14.69
N PRO A 221 -4.90 16.83 -15.31
CA PRO A 221 -5.56 15.75 -14.59
C PRO A 221 -4.61 14.93 -13.70
N TYR A 222 -5.11 14.59 -12.51
CA TYR A 222 -4.46 13.78 -11.50
C TYR A 222 -5.19 12.44 -11.36
N ILE A 223 -4.43 11.33 -11.25
CA ILE A 223 -4.97 10.02 -10.89
C ILE A 223 -4.64 9.74 -9.43
N ALA A 224 -5.66 9.77 -8.59
CA ALA A 224 -5.53 9.59 -7.15
C ALA A 224 -5.49 8.10 -6.77
N PRO A 225 -4.52 7.65 -5.94
CA PRO A 225 -4.47 6.28 -5.47
C PRO A 225 -5.45 6.07 -4.33
N VAL A 226 -6.10 4.91 -4.34
CA VAL A 226 -6.93 4.41 -3.24
C VAL A 226 -6.57 2.95 -3.01
N SER A 227 -6.19 2.58 -1.78
CA SER A 227 -5.79 1.22 -1.45
C SER A 227 -6.16 0.85 -0.01
N PRO A 228 -6.55 -0.41 0.27
CA PRO A 228 -7.00 -0.76 1.61
C PRO A 228 -5.85 -1.10 2.57
N TRP A 229 -4.85 -1.88 2.14
CA TRP A 229 -3.93 -2.55 3.07
C TRP A 229 -2.63 -2.97 2.44
N PHE A 230 -1.49 -2.75 3.08
CA PHE A 230 -0.20 -3.24 2.57
C PHE A 230 0.50 -4.14 3.57
N SER A 231 0.81 -5.36 3.12
CA SER A 231 1.67 -6.30 3.84
C SER A 231 2.32 -7.26 2.86
N THR A 232 3.63 -7.44 2.98
CA THR A 232 4.37 -8.42 2.19
C THR A 232 5.37 -9.17 3.07
N HIS A 233 5.51 -10.48 2.81
CA HIS A 233 6.30 -11.37 3.67
C HIS A 233 6.92 -12.53 2.87
N PHE A 234 7.78 -12.15 1.92
CA PHE A 234 8.57 -13.03 1.08
C PHE A 234 10.00 -13.18 1.63
N GLY A 235 10.38 -14.42 1.94
CA GLY A 235 11.71 -14.81 2.42
C GLY A 235 12.62 -15.33 1.30
N PRO A 236 13.63 -16.15 1.64
CA PRO A 236 14.60 -16.68 0.66
C PRO A 236 14.02 -17.73 -0.30
N GLU A 237 12.76 -18.14 -0.14
CA GLU A 237 12.06 -19.05 -1.06
C GLU A 237 11.72 -18.40 -2.42
N VAL A 238 11.88 -17.09 -2.56
CA VAL A 238 11.75 -16.36 -3.82
C VAL A 238 12.99 -15.50 -4.10
N PRO A 239 13.33 -15.23 -5.37
CA PRO A 239 14.46 -14.36 -5.73
C PRO A 239 14.15 -12.86 -5.57
N TYR A 240 12.92 -12.50 -5.19
CA TYR A 240 12.44 -11.13 -5.01
C TYR A 240 11.99 -10.90 -3.56
N SER A 241 12.82 -11.27 -2.58
CA SER A 241 12.45 -11.20 -1.16
C SER A 241 12.05 -9.78 -0.74
N LYS A 242 11.03 -9.71 0.11
CA LYS A 242 10.31 -8.48 0.50
C LYS A 242 9.67 -8.69 1.87
N ASN A 243 9.88 -7.78 2.83
CA ASN A 243 9.31 -7.97 4.18
C ASN A 243 9.00 -6.65 4.92
N TRP A 244 7.83 -6.07 4.69
CA TRP A 244 7.36 -4.87 5.39
C TRP A 244 5.84 -4.69 5.33
N VAL A 245 5.35 -3.75 6.12
CA VAL A 245 3.95 -3.29 6.13
C VAL A 245 3.91 -1.77 6.02
N PHE A 246 2.80 -1.21 5.52
CA PHE A 246 2.52 0.22 5.66
C PHE A 246 1.34 0.44 6.63
N PRO A 247 1.28 1.60 7.33
CA PRO A 247 0.10 2.00 8.06
C PRO A 247 -1.14 1.96 7.17
N SER A 248 -2.09 1.09 7.52
CA SER A 248 -3.24 0.78 6.67
C SER A 248 -4.58 0.78 7.41
N ASP A 249 -4.56 0.53 8.73
CA ASP A 249 -5.67 0.57 9.70
C ASP A 249 -7.05 1.03 9.17
N ASN A 250 -7.36 2.33 9.21
CA ASN A 250 -8.64 2.91 8.73
C ASN A 250 -8.57 3.47 7.31
N LEU A 251 -7.42 3.34 6.65
CA LEU A 251 -7.05 4.10 5.47
C LEU A 251 -8.07 3.93 4.35
N TRP A 252 -8.59 2.72 4.14
CA TRP A 252 -9.57 2.45 3.09
C TRP A 252 -10.81 3.35 3.18
N TYR A 253 -11.43 3.42 4.36
CA TYR A 253 -12.63 4.22 4.58
C TYR A 253 -12.33 5.72 4.52
N GLU A 254 -11.29 6.16 5.23
CA GLU A 254 -10.89 7.57 5.28
C GLU A 254 -10.55 8.08 3.89
N ARG A 255 -9.83 7.28 3.10
CA ARG A 255 -9.45 7.62 1.74
C ARG A 255 -10.66 7.75 0.80
N TRP A 256 -11.65 6.87 0.91
CA TRP A 256 -12.89 7.01 0.13
C TRP A 256 -13.68 8.27 0.49
N VAL A 257 -13.73 8.64 1.78
CA VAL A 257 -14.32 9.92 2.22
C VAL A 257 -13.55 11.11 1.63
N GLU A 258 -12.21 11.04 1.59
CA GLU A 258 -11.39 12.07 0.95
C GLU A 258 -11.65 12.20 -0.53
N MET A 259 -11.84 11.10 -1.26
CA MET A 259 -12.12 11.15 -2.71
C MET A 259 -13.43 11.88 -3.05
N LEU A 260 -14.44 11.81 -2.17
CA LEU A 260 -15.67 12.59 -2.32
C LEU A 260 -15.47 14.10 -2.13
N ASN A 261 -14.37 14.51 -1.48
CA ASN A 261 -13.99 15.91 -1.33
C ASN A 261 -13.01 16.37 -2.40
N LEU A 262 -11.95 15.57 -2.66
CA LEU A 262 -10.92 15.87 -3.64
C LEU A 262 -11.47 15.88 -5.06
N LYS A 263 -12.42 14.98 -5.35
CA LYS A 263 -13.11 14.86 -6.65
C LYS A 263 -12.13 14.93 -7.84
N PRO A 264 -11.06 14.10 -7.87
CA PRO A 264 -10.16 14.06 -9.01
C PRO A 264 -10.92 13.66 -10.29
N ARG A 265 -10.27 13.79 -11.45
CA ARG A 265 -10.80 13.24 -12.72
C ARG A 265 -10.70 11.72 -12.72
N PHE A 266 -9.66 11.18 -12.09
CA PHE A 266 -9.40 9.75 -12.07
C PHE A 266 -9.05 9.26 -10.66
N ILE A 267 -9.55 8.07 -10.33
CA ILE A 267 -9.12 7.28 -9.19
C ILE A 267 -8.53 5.98 -9.73
N GLU A 268 -7.43 5.51 -9.18
CA GLU A 268 -6.93 4.16 -9.42
C GLU A 268 -6.90 3.39 -8.10
N ILE A 269 -7.63 2.27 -8.06
CA ILE A 269 -7.59 1.32 -6.95
C ILE A 269 -6.32 0.48 -7.11
N VAL A 270 -5.46 0.54 -6.10
CA VAL A 270 -4.20 -0.21 -6.02
C VAL A 270 -4.39 -1.29 -4.96
N THR A 271 -4.80 -2.51 -5.28
CA THR A 271 -4.95 -3.11 -6.62
C THR A 271 -6.18 -4.01 -6.69
N TRP A 272 -6.50 -4.49 -7.90
CA TRP A 272 -7.45 -5.58 -8.08
C TRP A 272 -6.90 -6.89 -7.49
N ASN A 273 -5.76 -7.38 -7.98
CA ASN A 273 -5.29 -8.76 -7.73
C ASN A 273 -3.82 -8.88 -7.28
N ASP A 274 -3.22 -7.86 -6.66
CA ASP A 274 -1.87 -8.04 -6.09
C ASP A 274 -1.95 -8.70 -4.71
N TYR A 275 -1.94 -10.04 -4.73
CA TYR A 275 -2.00 -10.88 -3.53
C TYR A 275 -0.71 -10.84 -2.71
N GLY A 276 0.46 -10.72 -3.37
CA GLY A 276 1.78 -10.71 -2.72
C GLY A 276 2.08 -9.47 -1.87
N GLU A 277 1.39 -8.36 -2.13
CA GLU A 277 1.48 -7.13 -1.34
C GLU A 277 0.22 -6.85 -0.51
N SER A 278 -0.72 -7.81 -0.47
CA SER A 278 -1.93 -7.82 0.36
C SER A 278 -2.92 -6.65 0.14
N HIS A 279 -2.81 -5.89 -0.95
CA HIS A 279 -3.74 -4.79 -1.26
C HIS A 279 -4.77 -5.12 -2.34
N TYR A 280 -4.95 -6.39 -2.66
CA TYR A 280 -6.01 -6.86 -3.55
C TYR A 280 -7.40 -6.55 -2.97
N ILE A 281 -8.36 -6.26 -3.87
CA ILE A 281 -9.80 -6.27 -3.56
C ILE A 281 -10.56 -7.35 -4.34
N ALA A 282 -9.87 -8.04 -5.25
CA ALA A 282 -10.42 -9.17 -5.99
C ALA A 282 -10.70 -10.36 -5.07
N PRO A 283 -11.66 -11.22 -5.44
CA PRO A 283 -11.87 -12.49 -4.74
C PRO A 283 -10.61 -13.35 -4.76
N LEU A 284 -10.37 -14.13 -3.71
CA LEU A 284 -9.34 -15.16 -3.67
C LEU A 284 -9.55 -16.22 -4.76
N ALA A 285 -10.81 -16.47 -5.13
CA ALA A 285 -11.16 -17.38 -6.21
C ALA A 285 -10.82 -16.86 -7.62
N SER A 286 -10.39 -15.60 -7.78
CA SER A 286 -9.93 -15.09 -9.08
C SER A 286 -8.69 -15.87 -9.54
N PRO A 287 -8.66 -16.47 -10.75
CA PRO A 287 -7.57 -17.34 -11.16
C PRO A 287 -6.22 -16.60 -11.23
N HIS A 288 -5.24 -17.11 -10.49
CA HIS A 288 -3.85 -16.65 -10.50
C HIS A 288 -2.89 -17.78 -10.09
N THR A 289 -1.63 -17.67 -10.49
CA THR A 289 -0.55 -18.55 -10.00
C THR A 289 -0.02 -18.07 -8.66
N ASP A 290 0.42 -19.01 -7.84
CA ASP A 290 1.11 -18.71 -6.58
C ASP A 290 2.53 -18.17 -6.83
N ASP A 291 2.76 -16.91 -6.48
CA ASP A 291 4.07 -16.24 -6.52
C ASP A 291 4.88 -16.45 -5.22
N GLY A 292 4.35 -17.23 -4.27
CA GLY A 292 4.88 -17.44 -2.92
C GLY A 292 4.05 -16.78 -1.82
N CYS A 293 2.99 -16.02 -2.16
CA CYS A 293 2.16 -15.32 -1.19
C CYS A 293 1.11 -16.17 -0.49
N SER A 294 0.78 -17.34 -1.03
CA SER A 294 -0.37 -18.13 -0.59
C SER A 294 -0.33 -18.50 0.90
N LYS A 295 0.86 -18.63 1.49
CA LYS A 295 1.07 -18.88 2.92
C LYS A 295 0.54 -17.79 3.87
N TYR A 296 0.42 -16.54 3.40
CA TYR A 296 -0.21 -15.44 4.17
C TYR A 296 -1.51 -14.91 3.54
N VAL A 297 -1.86 -15.34 2.33
CA VAL A 297 -3.10 -14.98 1.62
C VAL A 297 -4.23 -16.01 1.82
N ASN A 298 -3.91 -17.28 2.04
CA ASN A 298 -4.92 -18.31 2.28
C ASN A 298 -5.82 -17.93 3.46
N ASP A 299 -7.13 -18.08 3.26
CA ASP A 299 -8.16 -17.71 4.25
C ASP A 299 -8.15 -16.23 4.68
N MET A 300 -7.77 -15.32 3.75
CA MET A 300 -7.81 -13.85 3.91
C MET A 300 -8.63 -13.18 2.80
N PRO A 301 -9.96 -13.37 2.73
CA PRO A 301 -10.79 -12.71 1.72
C PRO A 301 -10.86 -11.21 1.94
N HIS A 302 -10.91 -10.42 0.86
CA HIS A 302 -11.01 -8.95 0.87
C HIS A 302 -12.32 -8.41 0.28
N ASN A 303 -13.32 -9.28 0.00
CA ASN A 303 -14.59 -8.87 -0.61
C ASN A 303 -15.35 -7.79 0.19
N GLY A 304 -15.22 -7.78 1.52
CA GLY A 304 -15.82 -6.72 2.34
C GLY A 304 -15.29 -5.32 2.01
N TRP A 305 -14.01 -5.17 1.65
CA TRP A 305 -13.47 -3.88 1.19
C TRP A 305 -13.97 -3.51 -0.20
N MET A 306 -14.16 -4.50 -1.08
CA MET A 306 -14.81 -4.29 -2.38
C MET A 306 -16.24 -3.75 -2.20
N GLU A 307 -17.06 -4.39 -1.35
CA GLU A 307 -18.43 -3.92 -1.07
C GLU A 307 -18.46 -2.57 -0.35
N LEU A 308 -17.49 -2.29 0.52
CA LEU A 308 -17.33 -0.96 1.12
C LEU A 308 -17.16 0.13 0.06
N ALA A 309 -16.36 -0.11 -0.98
CA ALA A 309 -16.11 0.88 -2.03
C ALA A 309 -17.33 1.15 -2.92
N ARG A 310 -18.26 0.21 -3.07
CA ARG A 310 -19.39 0.29 -4.01
C ARG A 310 -20.18 1.60 -3.92
N PRO A 311 -20.73 2.00 -2.76
CA PRO A 311 -21.49 3.25 -2.68
C PRO A 311 -20.59 4.49 -2.79
N PHE A 312 -19.32 4.41 -2.41
CA PHE A 312 -18.38 5.52 -2.58
C PHE A 312 -18.00 5.76 -4.03
N ILE A 313 -17.80 4.71 -4.83
CA ILE A 313 -17.58 4.81 -6.27
C ILE A 313 -18.80 5.46 -6.94
N ALA A 314 -20.01 5.02 -6.59
CA ALA A 314 -21.23 5.61 -7.11
C ALA A 314 -21.37 7.10 -6.74
N ALA A 315 -21.11 7.44 -5.48
CA ALA A 315 -21.13 8.82 -4.99
C ALA A 315 -20.07 9.70 -5.70
N TYR A 316 -18.85 9.20 -5.85
CA TYR A 316 -17.76 9.87 -6.54
C TYR A 316 -18.13 10.17 -8.00
N LYS A 317 -18.62 9.16 -8.74
CA LYS A 317 -19.00 9.32 -10.15
C LYS A 317 -20.13 10.32 -10.33
N ALA A 318 -21.07 10.37 -9.39
CA ALA A 318 -22.13 11.38 -9.36
C ALA A 318 -21.67 12.77 -8.89
N GLY A 319 -20.42 12.92 -8.47
CA GLY A 319 -19.88 14.18 -7.95
C GLY A 319 -20.42 14.56 -6.58
N ALA A 320 -20.98 13.61 -5.83
CA ALA A 320 -21.48 13.84 -4.48
C ALA A 320 -20.34 14.04 -3.48
N SER A 321 -20.63 14.76 -2.40
CA SER A 321 -19.70 14.96 -1.26
C SER A 321 -20.07 14.10 -0.05
N SER A 322 -21.07 13.24 -0.19
CA SER A 322 -21.51 12.29 0.84
C SER A 322 -21.93 10.99 0.18
N VAL A 323 -21.67 9.88 0.88
CA VAL A 323 -22.02 8.53 0.45
C VAL A 323 -23.47 8.16 0.79
N ASN A 324 -24.15 8.93 1.65
CA ASN A 324 -25.39 8.52 2.31
C ASN A 324 -26.50 8.11 1.34
N GLU A 325 -26.71 8.85 0.24
CA GLU A 325 -27.75 8.55 -0.75
C GLU A 325 -27.42 7.33 -1.62
N TYR A 326 -26.17 6.87 -1.59
CA TYR A 326 -25.66 5.76 -2.38
C TYR A 326 -25.60 4.45 -1.59
N ILE A 327 -25.83 4.49 -0.27
CA ILE A 327 -26.00 3.29 0.56
C ILE A 327 -27.38 2.69 0.26
N LYS A 328 -27.40 1.63 -0.55
CA LYS A 328 -28.63 0.94 -0.97
C LYS A 328 -29.02 -0.20 -0.05
N GLU A 329 -28.08 -0.79 0.68
CA GLU A 329 -28.32 -1.86 1.66
C GLU A 329 -27.56 -1.57 2.96
N GLU A 330 -28.11 -1.99 4.10
CA GLU A 330 -27.42 -1.85 5.38
C GLU A 330 -26.37 -2.96 5.54
N GLN A 331 -25.13 -2.58 5.83
CA GLN A 331 -24.00 -3.51 5.91
C GLN A 331 -23.08 -3.16 7.09
N LEU A 332 -22.40 -4.17 7.65
CA LEU A 332 -21.20 -3.99 8.47
C LEU A 332 -20.02 -4.61 7.75
N ILE A 333 -18.93 -3.88 7.59
CA ILE A 333 -17.68 -4.39 7.03
C ILE A 333 -16.66 -4.36 8.15
N TYR A 334 -15.90 -5.43 8.36
CA TYR A 334 -14.95 -5.52 9.45
C TYR A 334 -13.64 -6.17 9.00
N TRP A 335 -12.55 -5.79 9.63
CA TRP A 335 -11.25 -6.39 9.36
C TRP A 335 -10.33 -6.36 10.58
N TYR A 336 -9.37 -7.29 10.58
CA TYR A 336 -8.36 -7.44 11.62
C TYR A 336 -7.25 -8.39 11.15
N ARG A 337 -6.10 -8.33 11.81
CA ARG A 337 -5.01 -9.31 11.64
C ARG A 337 -5.34 -10.63 12.35
N PRO A 338 -4.86 -11.79 11.86
CA PRO A 338 -5.14 -13.09 12.47
C PRO A 338 -4.53 -13.26 13.88
N SER A 339 -3.56 -12.43 14.23
CA SER A 339 -2.83 -12.49 15.49
C SER A 339 -2.46 -11.08 15.97
N PRO A 340 -2.27 -10.87 17.28
CA PRO A 340 -1.69 -9.64 17.80
C PRO A 340 -0.32 -9.35 17.17
N ARG A 341 0.00 -8.08 16.95
CA ARG A 341 1.27 -7.64 16.33
C ARG A 341 2.51 -8.11 17.09
N GLY A 342 2.35 -8.31 18.40
CA GLY A 342 3.38 -8.75 19.32
C GLY A 342 3.56 -10.27 19.41
N ALA A 343 2.73 -11.07 18.73
CA ALA A 343 2.91 -12.52 18.65
C ALA A 343 4.35 -12.84 18.22
N ASN A 344 4.98 -13.86 18.81
CA ASN A 344 6.37 -14.21 18.49
C ASN A 344 6.40 -15.44 17.59
N CYS A 345 6.86 -15.25 16.35
CA CYS A 345 7.00 -16.30 15.35
C CYS A 345 8.46 -16.65 15.04
N ASP A 346 9.44 -16.06 15.74
CA ASP A 346 10.86 -16.07 15.36
C ASP A 346 11.42 -17.48 15.10
N ALA A 347 11.03 -18.45 15.92
CA ALA A 347 11.52 -19.82 15.82
C ALA A 347 11.05 -20.54 14.54
N THR A 348 9.92 -20.11 13.96
CA THR A 348 9.25 -20.79 12.85
C THR A 348 9.12 -19.93 11.59
N ASP A 349 9.42 -18.64 11.70
CA ASP A 349 9.19 -17.68 10.63
C ASP A 349 10.25 -17.75 9.52
N THR A 350 9.81 -17.51 8.29
CA THR A 350 10.62 -17.66 7.08
C THR A 350 11.61 -16.52 6.87
N CYS A 351 11.31 -15.31 7.35
CA CYS A 351 12.11 -14.10 7.15
C CYS A 351 13.17 -13.88 8.25
N MET A 352 13.37 -14.84 9.15
CA MET A 352 14.36 -14.78 10.24
C MET A 352 15.78 -15.18 9.80
N VAL A 353 16.06 -15.13 8.50
CA VAL A 353 17.34 -15.48 7.87
C VAL A 353 17.68 -14.50 6.75
N PRO A 354 18.95 -14.41 6.31
CA PRO A 354 19.31 -13.62 5.13
C PRO A 354 18.58 -14.10 3.86
N ALA A 355 18.25 -13.16 2.97
CA ALA A 355 17.64 -13.41 1.66
C ALA A 355 18.15 -12.39 0.63
N ASP A 356 17.75 -12.51 -0.64
CA ASP A 356 18.10 -11.52 -1.67
C ASP A 356 17.54 -10.15 -1.28
N ASN A 357 18.41 -9.15 -1.20
CA ASN A 357 18.03 -7.77 -0.91
C ASN A 357 18.61 -6.78 -1.93
N SER A 358 18.86 -7.24 -3.16
CA SER A 358 19.33 -6.39 -4.27
C SER A 358 18.40 -5.20 -4.54
N SER A 359 17.11 -5.36 -4.25
CA SER A 359 16.09 -4.29 -4.36
C SER A 359 16.02 -3.35 -3.15
N GLY A 360 16.65 -3.69 -2.02
CA GLY A 360 16.52 -2.95 -0.75
C GLY A 360 15.16 -3.09 -0.07
N ASN A 361 14.37 -4.10 -0.45
CA ASN A 361 13.00 -4.33 0.03
C ASN A 361 12.88 -5.46 1.06
N TYR A 362 13.94 -6.22 1.32
CA TYR A 362 13.96 -7.26 2.33
C TYR A 362 14.54 -6.74 3.65
N PHE A 363 13.76 -6.91 4.72
CA PHE A 363 14.17 -6.64 6.09
C PHE A 363 14.16 -7.97 6.84
N MET A 364 15.34 -8.46 7.23
CA MET A 364 15.43 -9.70 8.00
C MET A 364 14.77 -9.50 9.37
N GLY A 365 13.82 -10.38 9.72
CA GLY A 365 13.07 -10.31 10.97
C GLY A 365 11.56 -10.29 10.78
N ARG A 366 10.86 -9.80 11.81
CA ARG A 366 9.45 -9.40 11.71
C ARG A 366 9.30 -8.28 10.65
N PRO A 367 8.17 -8.20 9.90
CA PRO A 367 7.99 -7.20 8.85
C PRO A 367 8.32 -5.78 9.31
N ASN A 368 9.18 -5.06 8.58
CA ASN A 368 9.48 -3.67 8.91
C ASN A 368 8.19 -2.83 8.95
N GLY A 369 8.02 -2.00 9.99
CA GLY A 369 6.80 -1.21 10.18
C GLY A 369 5.72 -1.88 11.03
N TRP A 370 5.91 -3.12 11.49
CA TRP A 370 4.94 -3.82 12.33
C TRP A 370 4.53 -3.03 13.58
N GLU A 371 5.42 -2.18 14.11
CA GLU A 371 5.18 -1.33 15.28
C GLU A 371 4.10 -0.27 15.04
N SER A 372 3.89 0.14 13.78
CA SER A 372 2.86 1.13 13.44
C SER A 372 1.45 0.54 13.33
N MET A 373 1.32 -0.78 13.41
CA MET A 373 0.03 -1.46 13.23
C MET A 373 -0.66 -1.60 14.60
N ASP A 374 -1.90 -1.15 14.75
CA ASP A 374 -2.62 -1.25 16.03
C ASP A 374 -3.28 -2.62 16.22
N ASP A 375 -3.31 -3.15 17.45
CA ASP A 375 -4.07 -4.36 17.82
C ASP A 375 -5.55 -4.02 17.99
N VAL A 376 -6.24 -3.86 16.85
CA VAL A 376 -7.63 -3.39 16.75
C VAL A 376 -8.46 -4.29 15.82
N VAL A 377 -9.75 -4.43 16.14
CA VAL A 377 -10.80 -4.84 15.22
C VAL A 377 -11.49 -3.60 14.67
N PHE A 378 -11.40 -3.42 13.36
CA PHE A 378 -11.97 -2.28 12.65
C PHE A 378 -13.34 -2.65 12.11
N VAL A 379 -14.29 -1.72 12.17
CA VAL A 379 -15.65 -1.91 11.64
C VAL A 379 -16.12 -0.64 10.96
N VAL A 380 -16.68 -0.75 9.76
CA VAL A 380 -17.43 0.33 9.11
C VAL A 380 -18.89 -0.09 9.00
N SER A 381 -19.77 0.71 9.60
CA SER A 381 -21.21 0.55 9.40
C SER A 381 -21.67 1.38 8.22
N MET A 382 -22.51 0.82 7.35
CA MET A 382 -23.27 1.55 6.34
C MET A 382 -24.74 1.40 6.64
N LEU A 383 -25.38 2.44 7.17
CA LEU A 383 -26.74 2.41 7.70
C LEU A 383 -27.66 3.38 6.98
N LYS A 384 -28.94 3.03 6.87
CA LYS A 384 -30.02 3.91 6.36
C LYS A 384 -30.67 4.72 7.48
N SER A 385 -30.62 4.24 8.71
CA SER A 385 -31.11 4.95 9.90
C SER A 385 -30.21 4.69 11.11
N PRO A 386 -30.18 5.57 12.12
CA PRO A 386 -29.37 5.38 13.32
C PRO A 386 -29.58 4.01 13.99
N ALA A 387 -28.52 3.48 14.60
CA ALA A 387 -28.52 2.21 15.34
C ALA A 387 -27.29 2.14 16.29
N ASN A 388 -27.28 1.14 17.16
CA ASN A 388 -26.11 0.81 17.98
C ASN A 388 -25.30 -0.30 17.30
N ILE A 389 -23.99 -0.15 17.22
CA ILE A 389 -23.06 -1.15 16.69
C ILE A 389 -22.41 -1.85 17.88
N GLN A 390 -22.74 -3.12 18.07
CA GLN A 390 -22.13 -3.98 19.08
C GLN A 390 -20.99 -4.77 18.44
N ILE A 391 -19.79 -4.65 19.02
CA ILE A 391 -18.57 -5.35 18.60
C ILE A 391 -18.07 -6.18 19.77
N SER A 392 -18.00 -7.49 19.61
CA SER A 392 -17.35 -8.41 20.54
C SER A 392 -16.06 -8.93 19.92
N SER A 393 -14.97 -8.91 20.69
CA SER A 393 -13.64 -9.37 20.27
C SER A 393 -12.98 -10.10 21.42
N GLY A 394 -12.85 -11.43 21.28
CA GLY A 394 -12.47 -12.31 22.37
C GLY A 394 -13.45 -12.19 23.55
N ASN A 395 -12.91 -11.83 24.72
CA ASN A 395 -13.70 -11.60 25.93
C ASN A 395 -14.14 -10.13 26.11
N SER A 396 -13.78 -9.24 25.17
CA SER A 396 -14.13 -7.83 25.21
C SER A 396 -15.40 -7.56 24.41
N GLN A 397 -16.18 -6.58 24.84
CA GLN A 397 -17.35 -6.09 24.12
C GLN A 397 -17.46 -4.58 24.24
N GLN A 398 -17.77 -3.93 23.12
CA GLN A 398 -18.03 -2.50 23.03
C GLN A 398 -19.30 -2.24 22.21
N VAL A 399 -19.98 -1.15 22.53
CA VAL A 399 -21.18 -0.71 21.81
C VAL A 399 -21.00 0.76 21.46
N PHE A 400 -21.28 1.10 20.20
CA PHE A 400 -21.13 2.45 19.66
C PHE A 400 -22.45 2.94 19.10
N GLU A 401 -22.75 4.22 19.26
CA GLU A 401 -23.86 4.85 18.54
C GLU A 401 -23.43 5.18 17.11
N ALA A 402 -24.22 4.77 16.12
CA ALA A 402 -24.01 5.07 14.71
C ALA A 402 -25.18 5.88 14.15
N LYS A 403 -24.86 6.88 13.33
CA LYS A 403 -25.85 7.63 12.54
C LYS A 403 -26.17 6.89 11.24
N ALA A 404 -27.18 7.34 10.52
CA ALA A 404 -27.33 6.99 9.11
C ALA A 404 -26.10 7.47 8.31
N GLY A 405 -25.71 6.71 7.30
CA GLY A 405 -24.49 6.92 6.53
C GLY A 405 -23.43 5.86 6.80
N ALA A 406 -22.21 6.14 6.35
CA ALA A 406 -21.05 5.31 6.62
C ALA A 406 -20.26 5.85 7.81
N THR A 407 -19.85 5.02 8.78
CA THR A 407 -19.07 5.43 9.96
C THR A 407 -18.10 4.33 10.38
N ALA A 408 -16.86 4.70 10.69
CA ALA A 408 -15.83 3.78 11.17
C ALA A 408 -15.77 3.71 12.71
N PHE A 409 -15.51 2.52 13.24
CA PHE A 409 -15.35 2.20 14.65
C PHE A 409 -14.12 1.32 14.85
N LYS A 410 -13.54 1.41 16.04
CA LYS A 410 -12.40 0.60 16.48
C LYS A 410 -12.73 -0.05 17.80
N ALA A 411 -12.55 -1.36 17.91
CA ALA A 411 -12.61 -2.09 19.17
C ALA A 411 -11.24 -2.73 19.47
N PRO A 412 -10.80 -2.81 20.74
CA PRO A 412 -9.58 -3.53 21.09
C PRO A 412 -9.59 -4.97 20.57
N MET A 413 -8.46 -5.41 20.02
CA MET A 413 -8.28 -6.79 19.59
C MET A 413 -8.24 -7.73 20.80
N GLY A 414 -9.10 -8.74 20.79
CA GLY A 414 -9.09 -9.86 21.73
C GLY A 414 -8.87 -11.17 20.99
N VAL A 415 -8.03 -12.04 21.56
CA VAL A 415 -7.86 -13.43 21.12
C VAL A 415 -9.18 -14.19 21.31
N GLY A 416 -9.53 -15.03 20.34
CA GLY A 416 -10.77 -15.79 20.27
C GLY A 416 -11.67 -15.28 19.15
N LYS A 417 -12.98 -15.31 19.38
CA LYS A 417 -14.02 -15.01 18.38
C LYS A 417 -14.32 -13.52 18.26
N GLN A 418 -14.78 -13.13 17.07
CA GLN A 418 -15.17 -11.77 16.73
C GLN A 418 -16.62 -11.81 16.25
N SER A 419 -17.50 -11.06 16.89
CA SER A 419 -18.91 -10.99 16.50
C SER A 419 -19.43 -9.57 16.52
N PHE A 420 -20.42 -9.33 15.66
CA PHE A 420 -20.89 -8.00 15.33
C PHE A 420 -22.41 -7.99 15.27
N ALA A 421 -23.02 -6.89 15.71
CA ALA A 421 -24.45 -6.68 15.53
C ALA A 421 -24.79 -5.19 15.33
N VAL A 422 -25.79 -4.93 14.48
CA VAL A 422 -26.54 -3.68 14.41
C VAL A 422 -27.79 -3.87 15.26
N VAL A 423 -27.91 -3.08 16.33
CA VAL A 423 -29.02 -3.12 17.26
C VAL A 423 -29.86 -1.87 17.11
N ARG A 424 -31.14 -2.04 16.79
CA ARG A 424 -32.13 -0.97 16.65
C ARG A 424 -33.42 -1.41 17.33
N ASP A 425 -34.02 -0.54 18.14
CA ASP A 425 -35.25 -0.84 18.90
C ASP A 425 -35.17 -2.15 19.71
N ASN A 426 -34.02 -2.37 20.37
CA ASN A 426 -33.71 -3.57 21.15
C ASN A 426 -33.82 -4.89 20.34
N LYS A 427 -33.58 -4.83 19.03
CA LYS A 427 -33.51 -5.98 18.13
C LYS A 427 -32.21 -5.95 17.33
N MET A 428 -31.59 -7.10 17.14
CA MET A 428 -30.49 -7.26 16.19
C MET A 428 -31.08 -7.27 14.77
N VAL A 429 -30.96 -6.16 14.04
CA VAL A 429 -31.42 -6.07 12.66
C VAL A 429 -30.40 -6.66 11.68
N LEU A 430 -29.15 -6.75 12.10
CA LEU A 430 -28.06 -7.44 11.41
C LEU A 430 -27.12 -8.01 12.47
N ALA A 431 -26.70 -9.27 12.34
CA ALA A 431 -25.76 -9.87 13.28
C ALA A 431 -25.00 -11.04 12.65
N GLY A 432 -23.78 -11.28 13.11
CA GLY A 432 -22.98 -12.41 12.67
C GLY A 432 -21.67 -12.53 13.43
N THR A 433 -21.04 -13.69 13.26
CA THR A 433 -19.74 -14.02 13.86
C THR A 433 -18.77 -14.30 12.74
N SER A 434 -17.55 -13.79 12.86
CA SER A 434 -16.51 -14.02 11.88
C SER A 434 -16.13 -15.50 11.78
N PRO A 435 -15.83 -16.03 10.58
CA PRO A 435 -15.35 -17.40 10.42
C PRO A 435 -13.88 -17.59 10.82
N LYS A 436 -13.13 -16.50 11.07
CA LYS A 436 -11.72 -16.57 11.43
C LYS A 436 -11.49 -16.03 12.84
N ASP A 437 -11.08 -16.88 13.77
CA ASP A 437 -10.69 -16.43 15.11
C ASP A 437 -9.33 -15.70 15.06
N ILE A 438 -9.15 -14.74 15.96
CA ILE A 438 -7.83 -14.19 16.28
C ILE A 438 -7.15 -15.15 17.24
N ILE A 439 -5.96 -15.63 16.89
CA ILE A 439 -5.26 -16.67 17.66
C ILE A 439 -4.12 -16.10 18.48
N GLU A 440 -3.77 -16.81 19.54
CA GLU A 440 -2.48 -16.68 20.20
C GLU A 440 -1.47 -17.54 19.43
N GLY A 441 -0.58 -16.89 18.66
CA GLY A 441 0.43 -17.57 17.84
C GLY A 441 0.43 -17.13 16.38
N CYS A 442 0.95 -17.99 15.51
CA CYS A 442 1.31 -17.63 14.14
C CYS A 442 0.63 -18.57 13.15
N VAL A 443 -0.19 -18.04 12.25
CA VAL A 443 -0.81 -18.82 11.17
C VAL A 443 0.30 -19.41 10.31
N CYS A 444 0.33 -20.74 10.19
CA CYS A 444 1.41 -21.48 9.53
C CYS A 444 2.83 -21.12 10.02
N GLY A 445 3.00 -20.70 11.28
CA GLY A 445 4.31 -20.40 11.85
C GLY A 445 4.98 -19.12 11.36
N ILE A 446 4.27 -18.24 10.63
CA ILE A 446 4.81 -16.98 10.08
C ILE A 446 4.14 -15.73 10.66
N TYR A 447 4.83 -14.60 10.54
CA TYR A 447 4.32 -13.26 10.77
C TYR A 447 3.31 -12.85 9.68
N ASN A 448 2.05 -13.26 9.84
CA ASN A 448 1.00 -12.87 8.92
C ASN A 448 0.38 -11.51 9.31
N PHE A 449 0.79 -10.46 8.61
CA PHE A 449 0.26 -9.10 8.73
C PHE A 449 -0.78 -8.75 7.64
N ASN A 450 -1.19 -9.71 6.81
CA ASN A 450 -2.38 -9.54 5.98
C ASN A 450 -3.63 -9.46 6.87
N ALA A 451 -4.68 -8.81 6.36
CA ALA A 451 -5.94 -8.66 7.09
C ALA A 451 -6.94 -9.73 6.66
N PHE A 452 -7.68 -10.27 7.63
CA PHE A 452 -8.94 -10.91 7.33
C PHE A 452 -10.01 -9.84 7.19
N VAL A 453 -10.80 -9.86 6.11
CA VAL A 453 -11.92 -8.93 5.92
C VAL A 453 -13.21 -9.72 5.78
N GLY A 454 -14.19 -9.39 6.60
CA GLY A 454 -15.53 -9.95 6.53
C GLY A 454 -16.58 -8.85 6.44
N MET A 455 -17.83 -9.28 6.24
CA MET A 455 -18.97 -8.37 6.21
C MET A 455 -20.24 -9.05 6.69
N LEU A 456 -21.24 -8.22 7.01
CA LEU A 456 -22.61 -8.60 7.27
C LEU A 456 -23.54 -7.82 6.32
N PRO A 457 -24.55 -8.47 5.70
CA PRO A 457 -24.76 -9.92 5.66
C PRO A 457 -23.53 -10.67 5.10
N PRO A 458 -23.23 -11.89 5.58
CA PRO A 458 -22.03 -12.61 5.17
C PRO A 458 -22.12 -13.07 3.71
N GLU A 459 -21.02 -12.93 2.98
CA GLU A 459 -20.87 -13.51 1.65
C GLU A 459 -20.49 -15.01 1.71
N PRO A 460 -20.68 -15.75 0.60
CA PRO A 460 -20.13 -17.09 0.46
C PRO A 460 -18.62 -17.14 0.74
N LEU A 461 -18.13 -18.29 1.20
CA LEU A 461 -16.69 -18.51 1.36
C LEU A 461 -15.98 -18.33 0.00
N ASP A 462 -14.85 -17.66 0.05
CA ASP A 462 -14.04 -17.30 -1.10
C ASP A 462 -12.63 -17.91 -0.94
N PRO A 463 -12.45 -19.19 -1.32
CA PRO A 463 -11.17 -19.87 -1.17
C PRO A 463 -10.22 -19.59 -2.34
N LEU A 464 -8.91 -19.66 -2.07
CA LEU A 464 -7.90 -19.77 -3.12
C LEU A 464 -8.13 -21.02 -3.98
N GLN A 465 -7.84 -20.91 -5.28
CA GLN A 465 -7.86 -22.04 -6.21
C GLN A 465 -6.61 -22.92 -6.04
N PRO A 466 -6.63 -24.19 -6.50
CA PRO A 466 -5.48 -25.09 -6.37
C PRO A 466 -4.16 -24.54 -6.93
N ASP A 467 -4.17 -23.89 -8.10
CA ASP A 467 -2.97 -23.29 -8.70
C ASP A 467 -2.39 -22.16 -7.83
N SER A 468 -3.26 -21.45 -7.11
CA SER A 468 -2.93 -20.36 -6.19
C SER A 468 -2.38 -20.87 -4.85
N LEU A 469 -2.33 -22.19 -4.63
CA LEU A 469 -1.74 -22.85 -3.46
C LEU A 469 -0.49 -23.66 -3.82
N SER A 470 -0.05 -23.63 -5.08
CA SER A 470 0.98 -24.52 -5.61
C SER A 470 2.37 -24.36 -4.97
N ARG A 471 2.65 -23.21 -4.34
CA ARG A 471 3.90 -22.92 -3.62
C ARG A 471 3.69 -22.71 -2.12
N PHE A 472 2.51 -23.03 -1.58
CA PHE A 472 2.13 -22.75 -0.18
C PHE A 472 3.13 -23.24 0.87
N ALA A 473 3.67 -24.44 0.70
CA ALA A 473 4.63 -25.01 1.65
C ALA A 473 6.05 -24.43 1.53
N GLN A 474 6.35 -23.65 0.49
CA GLN A 474 7.70 -23.14 0.24
C GLN A 474 8.08 -22.07 1.29
N GLY A 475 9.24 -22.26 1.90
CA GLY A 475 9.76 -21.39 2.95
C GLY A 475 9.14 -21.60 4.34
N LEU A 476 8.05 -22.38 4.47
CA LEU A 476 7.46 -22.70 5.77
C LEU A 476 8.38 -23.64 6.56
N LYS A 477 8.60 -23.34 7.85
CA LYS A 477 9.38 -24.19 8.77
C LYS A 477 8.51 -25.11 9.63
N VAL A 478 7.19 -25.03 9.48
CA VAL A 478 6.20 -25.87 10.15
C VAL A 478 5.31 -26.57 9.14
N GLN A 479 4.70 -27.68 9.55
CA GLN A 479 3.71 -28.36 8.74
C GLN A 479 2.42 -27.54 8.72
N CYS A 480 2.02 -27.08 7.53
CA CYS A 480 0.75 -26.41 7.29
C CYS A 480 0.14 -26.97 6.00
N GLU A 481 -1.16 -27.24 6.00
CA GLU A 481 -1.82 -27.86 4.84
C GLU A 481 -2.11 -26.81 3.76
N ALA A 482 -1.70 -27.10 2.52
CA ALA A 482 -1.98 -26.28 1.34
C ALA A 482 -3.44 -26.42 0.89
N LYS A 483 -4.38 -26.02 1.76
CA LYS A 483 -5.81 -26.03 1.47
C LYS A 483 -6.54 -24.91 2.24
N PRO A 484 -7.67 -24.42 1.70
CA PRO A 484 -8.54 -23.51 2.44
C PRO A 484 -9.03 -24.16 3.74
N SER A 485 -9.07 -23.41 4.84
CA SER A 485 -9.40 -23.92 6.18
C SER A 485 -10.57 -23.19 6.85
N LEU A 486 -11.06 -22.08 6.29
CA LEU A 486 -12.24 -21.39 6.83
C LEU A 486 -13.45 -22.31 6.83
N LYS A 487 -14.12 -22.34 7.98
CA LYS A 487 -15.42 -22.98 8.16
C LYS A 487 -16.54 -21.97 7.87
N PRO A 488 -17.78 -22.42 7.62
CA PRO A 488 -18.92 -21.52 7.60
C PRO A 488 -18.96 -20.64 8.86
N PRO A 489 -19.40 -19.38 8.75
CA PRO A 489 -19.51 -18.46 9.88
C PRO A 489 -20.24 -19.13 11.06
N PRO A 490 -19.73 -18.99 12.31
CA PRO A 490 -20.45 -19.46 13.48
C PRO A 490 -21.81 -18.76 13.62
N PRO A 491 -22.72 -19.30 14.45
CA PRO A 491 -23.99 -18.63 14.73
C PRO A 491 -23.79 -17.17 15.18
N PRO A 492 -24.72 -16.27 14.83
CA PRO A 492 -24.67 -14.89 15.27
C PRO A 492 -24.73 -14.79 16.81
N PRO A 493 -24.28 -13.66 17.39
CA PRO A 493 -24.44 -13.41 18.82
C PRO A 493 -25.93 -13.46 19.21
N SER A 494 -26.23 -14.05 20.36
CA SER A 494 -27.61 -14.20 20.88
C SER A 494 -27.97 -13.17 21.95
N THR A 495 -27.01 -12.37 22.42
CA THR A 495 -27.18 -11.41 23.51
C THR A 495 -27.00 -9.98 23.03
N ILE A 496 -28.01 -9.15 23.29
CA ILE A 496 -27.93 -7.70 23.16
C ILE A 496 -27.34 -7.18 24.47
N ASN A 497 -26.28 -6.38 24.39
CA ASN A 497 -25.79 -5.67 25.56
C ASN A 497 -26.60 -4.38 25.76
N PRO A 498 -27.37 -4.26 26.86
CA PRO A 498 -28.21 -3.09 27.11
C PRO A 498 -27.41 -1.85 27.56
N ASN A 499 -26.14 -2.00 27.96
CA ASN A 499 -25.34 -0.92 28.54
C ASN A 499 -24.09 -0.60 27.69
N PRO A 500 -24.14 0.42 26.82
CA PRO A 500 -22.97 0.88 26.08
C PRO A 500 -22.00 1.63 27.01
N PRO A 501 -20.68 1.31 27.01
CA PRO A 501 -19.69 2.30 27.41
C PRO A 501 -19.66 3.41 26.35
N THR A 502 -19.88 4.66 26.76
CA THR A 502 -19.88 5.84 25.87
C THR A 502 -18.47 6.19 25.40
N ASN A 503 -17.93 5.44 24.43
CA ASN A 503 -16.75 5.87 23.69
C ASN A 503 -17.22 6.63 22.43
N PRO A 504 -16.81 7.90 22.22
CA PRO A 504 -17.20 8.65 21.04
C PRO A 504 -16.61 7.99 19.77
N PRO A 505 -17.34 8.02 18.63
CA PRO A 505 -16.79 7.60 17.35
C PRO A 505 -15.56 8.45 16.97
N THR A 506 -14.53 7.83 16.40
CA THR A 506 -13.29 8.52 16.00
C THR A 506 -13.52 9.29 14.70
N ASN A 507 -14.17 10.46 14.78
CA ASN A 507 -14.26 11.43 13.67
C ASN A 507 -13.16 12.49 13.79
N SER A 508 -11.90 12.10 13.99
CA SER A 508 -10.79 13.06 13.99
C SER A 508 -10.04 12.98 12.66
N PRO A 509 -9.90 14.09 11.91
CA PRO A 509 -8.85 14.21 10.89
C PRO A 509 -7.49 13.95 11.55
N PRO A 510 -6.47 13.46 10.81
CA PRO A 510 -5.18 13.12 11.38
C PRO A 510 -4.61 14.34 12.11
N THR A 511 -4.38 14.19 13.41
CA THR A 511 -3.59 15.14 14.19
C THR A 511 -2.12 14.74 14.06
N ASN A 512 -1.27 15.70 13.70
CA ASN A 512 0.15 15.52 13.39
C ASN A 512 1.05 15.19 14.61
N ASN A 513 0.54 14.56 15.66
CA ASN A 513 1.32 14.32 16.89
C ASN A 513 1.40 12.84 17.26
N PRO A 514 2.60 12.31 17.55
CA PRO A 514 2.76 10.96 18.06
C PRO A 514 2.20 10.82 19.49
N PRO A 515 1.66 9.65 19.88
CA PRO A 515 1.21 9.40 21.26
C PRO A 515 2.39 9.42 22.25
N PRO A 516 2.17 9.83 23.52
CA PRO A 516 3.21 9.76 24.54
C PRO A 516 3.49 8.30 24.95
N PRO A 517 4.75 7.94 25.28
CA PRO A 517 5.11 6.58 25.67
C PRO A 517 4.58 6.25 27.08
N THR A 518 3.77 5.20 27.21
CA THR A 518 3.36 4.63 28.50
C THR A 518 4.44 3.68 29.03
N ASN A 519 5.09 4.08 30.12
CA ASN A 519 6.03 3.25 30.88
C ASN A 519 5.28 2.25 31.78
N ASN A 520 5.31 0.97 31.44
CA ASN A 520 5.19 -0.12 32.42
C ASN A 520 6.10 -1.28 32.00
N PRO A 521 7.01 -1.77 32.87
CA PRO A 521 7.97 -2.82 32.53
C PRO A 521 7.36 -4.24 32.70
N PRO A 522 7.66 -5.20 31.81
CA PRO A 522 7.43 -6.63 32.05
C PRO A 522 8.53 -7.25 32.93
N PRO A 523 8.26 -8.38 33.62
CA PRO A 523 9.24 -9.06 34.48
C PRO A 523 10.34 -9.80 33.68
N PRO A 524 11.50 -10.10 34.31
CA PRO A 524 12.73 -10.42 33.59
C PRO A 524 12.79 -11.88 33.14
N SER A 525 13.21 -12.09 31.88
CA SER A 525 13.68 -13.37 31.37
C SER A 525 15.09 -13.20 30.83
N THR A 526 15.99 -14.01 31.39
CA THR A 526 17.40 -14.16 31.04
C THR A 526 17.57 -15.01 29.78
N THR A 527 18.30 -14.52 28.78
CA THR A 527 19.36 -15.26 28.05
C THR A 527 20.06 -14.36 27.02
N GLN A 528 21.34 -14.66 26.80
CA GLN A 528 22.35 -13.91 26.05
C GLN A 528 22.26 -14.16 24.54
N ASN A 529 22.37 -13.11 23.71
CA ASN A 529 23.27 -13.00 22.54
C ASN A 529 23.01 -11.72 21.71
N PRO A 530 24.01 -11.23 20.93
CA PRO A 530 24.21 -9.81 20.68
C PRO A 530 23.51 -9.26 19.42
N PRO A 531 23.15 -7.96 19.40
CA PRO A 531 22.52 -7.32 18.25
C PRO A 531 23.53 -6.97 17.13
N PRO A 532 23.18 -7.16 15.84
CA PRO A 532 23.94 -6.63 14.72
C PRO A 532 23.64 -5.13 14.49
N GLN A 533 24.67 -4.33 14.20
CA GLN A 533 24.55 -2.91 13.86
C GLN A 533 24.57 -2.64 12.31
N PRO A 534 24.00 -1.50 11.87
CA PRO A 534 23.70 -1.16 10.47
C PRO A 534 24.81 -0.37 9.72
N PRO A 535 24.71 -0.18 8.38
CA PRO A 535 25.69 0.54 7.54
C PRO A 535 25.27 2.03 7.32
N PRO A 536 26.03 2.91 6.62
CA PRO A 536 26.88 3.87 7.34
C PRO A 536 26.72 5.34 6.87
N THR A 537 26.59 6.32 7.79
CA THR A 537 26.47 7.76 7.42
C THR A 537 27.69 8.61 7.80
N ASN A 538 28.01 9.59 6.94
CA ASN A 538 29.20 10.47 6.98
C ASN A 538 29.03 11.74 7.85
N ASN A 539 28.30 11.68 8.97
CA ASN A 539 28.25 12.79 9.92
C ASN A 539 28.37 12.23 11.35
N PRO A 540 29.06 12.90 12.29
CA PRO A 540 29.21 12.38 13.65
C PRO A 540 27.85 12.25 14.34
N PRO A 541 27.48 11.08 14.88
CA PRO A 541 26.32 10.92 15.77
C PRO A 541 26.36 11.89 16.96
N PRO A 542 25.20 12.30 17.51
CA PRO A 542 25.13 13.17 18.67
C PRO A 542 25.81 12.51 19.90
N PRO A 543 26.38 13.30 20.84
CA PRO A 543 27.10 12.75 21.99
C PRO A 543 26.18 11.90 22.86
N ASN A 544 26.69 10.75 23.33
CA ASN A 544 26.03 9.81 24.22
C ASN A 544 25.29 10.52 25.36
N GLN A 545 24.00 10.22 25.54
CA GLN A 545 23.36 10.50 26.82
C GLN A 545 23.98 9.59 27.90
N PRO A 546 24.41 10.16 29.05
CA PRO A 546 24.96 9.38 30.15
C PRO A 546 23.92 8.39 30.72
N PRO A 547 24.37 7.30 31.35
CA PRO A 547 23.51 6.43 32.16
C PRO A 547 22.76 7.24 33.25
N PRO A 548 21.59 6.78 33.72
CA PRO A 548 20.67 7.54 34.57
C PRO A 548 21.18 7.97 35.96
N ASN A 549 22.45 7.71 36.30
CA ASN A 549 23.08 8.08 37.57
C ASN A 549 24.18 9.14 37.45
N GLN A 550 24.36 9.79 36.29
CA GLN A 550 25.38 10.84 36.12
C GLN A 550 24.78 12.26 36.20
N PRO A 551 25.53 13.25 36.69
CA PRO A 551 25.07 14.64 36.75
C PRO A 551 24.63 15.15 35.36
N PRO A 552 23.55 15.95 35.29
CA PRO A 552 23.08 16.54 34.03
C PRO A 552 24.20 17.33 33.34
N GLY A 553 24.34 17.13 32.02
CA GLY A 553 25.34 17.82 31.20
C GLY A 553 26.72 17.16 31.14
N THR A 554 26.90 15.96 31.67
CA THR A 554 28.13 15.18 31.48
C THR A 554 28.13 14.44 30.15
N VAL A 555 29.31 14.23 29.57
CA VAL A 555 29.56 13.39 28.39
C VAL A 555 30.67 12.39 28.71
N CYS A 556 30.85 11.39 27.86
CA CYS A 556 32.01 10.52 27.98
C CYS A 556 33.30 11.34 27.77
N THR A 557 34.27 11.21 28.66
CA THR A 557 35.60 11.88 28.58
C THR A 557 36.75 10.88 28.64
N GLY A 558 36.44 9.58 28.66
CA GLY A 558 37.39 8.49 28.60
C GLY A 558 36.68 7.21 28.21
N GLY A 559 37.27 6.45 27.28
CA GLY A 559 36.73 5.17 26.85
C GLY A 559 37.80 4.24 26.32
N THR A 560 37.46 2.98 26.18
CA THR A 560 38.33 1.93 25.66
C THR A 560 37.57 1.06 24.67
N GLY A 561 38.30 0.37 23.80
CA GLY A 561 37.75 -0.64 22.89
C GLY A 561 38.71 -1.83 22.81
N GLU A 562 38.26 -2.91 22.19
CA GLU A 562 39.08 -4.10 21.98
C GLU A 562 39.93 -4.00 20.70
N ASN A 563 41.06 -4.70 20.66
CA ASN A 563 41.91 -4.81 19.46
C ASN A 563 42.21 -3.43 18.82
N ASN A 564 41.95 -3.29 17.51
CA ASN A 564 42.21 -2.07 16.75
C ASN A 564 41.30 -0.89 17.14
N TYR A 565 40.24 -1.11 17.94
CA TYR A 565 39.43 -0.04 18.50
C TYR A 565 40.08 0.65 19.69
N LYS A 566 41.07 0.04 20.35
CA LYS A 566 41.61 0.56 21.61
C LYS A 566 42.10 2.01 21.51
N GLY A 567 42.89 2.32 20.48
CA GLY A 567 43.40 3.68 20.25
C GLY A 567 42.30 4.64 19.78
N LEU A 568 41.39 4.18 18.93
CA LEU A 568 40.29 5.00 18.40
C LEU A 568 39.28 5.38 19.49
N CYS A 569 38.85 4.41 20.29
CA CYS A 569 37.95 4.66 21.41
C CYS A 569 38.60 5.54 22.47
N HIS A 570 39.89 5.33 22.77
CA HIS A 570 40.59 6.21 23.70
C HIS A 570 40.58 7.67 23.23
N PHE A 571 40.86 7.92 21.95
CA PHE A 571 40.87 9.27 21.39
C PHE A 571 39.46 9.87 21.26
N CYS A 572 38.54 9.17 20.61
CA CYS A 572 37.21 9.68 20.30
C CYS A 572 36.35 9.88 21.56
N CYS A 573 36.38 8.92 22.50
CA CYS A 573 35.62 9.02 23.73
C CYS A 573 36.14 10.13 24.65
N HIS A 574 37.39 10.56 24.51
CA HIS A 574 37.91 11.69 25.27
C HIS A 574 37.19 13.01 24.94
N PHE A 575 36.73 13.16 23.70
CA PHE A 575 36.07 14.35 23.19
C PHE A 575 34.53 14.18 23.05
N GLY A 576 33.94 13.23 23.79
CA GLY A 576 32.49 13.03 23.81
C GLY A 576 31.92 12.16 22.68
N TYR A 577 32.75 11.72 21.72
CA TYR A 577 32.32 10.84 20.64
C TYR A 577 32.63 9.37 20.96
N CYS A 578 31.70 8.68 21.64
CA CYS A 578 31.95 7.33 22.17
C CYS A 578 30.85 6.33 21.79
N PRO A 579 30.69 5.95 20.50
CA PRO A 579 29.57 5.13 20.05
C PRO A 579 29.51 3.79 20.81
N PRO A 580 28.33 3.42 21.37
CA PRO A 580 28.15 2.13 22.03
C PRO A 580 28.25 0.99 21.01
N GLY A 581 28.89 -0.11 21.42
CA GLY A 581 29.24 -1.22 20.53
C GLY A 581 30.77 -1.36 20.45
N PRO A 582 31.46 -0.61 19.57
CA PRO A 582 32.91 -0.69 19.42
C PRO A 582 33.68 -0.07 20.61
N CYS A 583 33.06 0.87 21.34
CA CYS A 583 33.66 1.55 22.48
C CYS A 583 32.85 1.38 23.78
N THR A 584 33.57 1.28 24.89
CA THR A 584 33.05 1.30 26.25
C THR A 584 33.55 2.56 26.95
N CYS A 585 32.62 3.44 27.34
CA CYS A 585 32.94 4.61 28.14
C CYS A 585 33.33 4.19 29.57
N ASN A 586 34.47 4.67 30.06
CA ASN A 586 34.97 4.38 31.41
C ASN A 586 35.10 5.63 32.30
N ALA A 587 34.90 6.83 31.76
CA ALA A 587 34.88 8.08 32.51
C ALA A 587 33.88 9.08 31.93
N TYR A 588 33.13 9.77 32.79
CA TYR A 588 32.21 10.86 32.42
C TYR A 588 32.65 12.17 33.07
N GLY A 589 32.49 13.28 32.35
CA GLY A 589 32.91 14.60 32.79
C GLY A 589 32.26 15.72 31.98
N ALA A 590 32.70 16.96 32.22
CA ALA A 590 32.29 18.10 31.39
C ALA A 590 32.80 17.92 29.94
N PRO A 591 32.07 18.41 28.93
CA PRO A 591 32.50 18.32 27.54
C PRO A 591 33.89 18.91 27.31
N ILE A 592 34.80 18.11 26.77
CA ILE A 592 36.13 18.53 26.37
C ILE A 592 36.08 18.88 24.88
N PRO A 593 36.44 20.11 24.46
CA PRO A 593 36.48 20.46 23.05
C PRO A 593 37.48 19.59 22.28
N ALA A 594 37.04 19.06 21.13
CA ALA A 594 37.94 18.36 20.21
C ALA A 594 38.99 19.34 19.63
N PRO A 595 40.16 18.84 19.21
CA PRO A 595 41.09 19.61 18.37
C PRO A 595 40.38 20.20 17.15
N PRO A 596 40.85 21.29 16.54
CA PRO A 596 40.26 21.79 15.30
C PRO A 596 40.20 20.72 14.21
N SER A 597 39.14 20.76 13.40
CA SER A 597 39.02 19.92 12.21
C SER A 597 40.17 20.23 11.24
N THR A 598 40.80 19.17 10.74
CA THR A 598 41.89 19.22 9.76
C THR A 598 41.37 19.08 8.33
N GLY A 599 40.09 18.73 8.15
CA GLY A 599 39.46 18.45 6.86
C GLY A 599 39.82 17.07 6.28
N GLN A 600 40.55 16.24 7.03
CA GLN A 600 40.97 14.91 6.59
C GLN A 600 39.81 13.92 6.70
N ARG A 601 39.49 13.23 5.60
CA ARG A 601 38.43 12.21 5.58
C ARG A 601 39.00 10.83 5.85
N GLY A 602 38.79 10.36 7.08
CA GLY A 602 39.12 8.98 7.49
C GLY A 602 38.02 7.98 7.18
N VAL A 603 38.41 6.81 6.67
CA VAL A 603 37.55 5.63 6.48
C VAL A 603 38.25 4.39 7.08
N PRO A 604 37.53 3.27 7.29
CA PRO A 604 38.15 2.04 7.78
C PRO A 604 39.32 1.59 6.89
N ALA A 605 40.40 1.10 7.49
CA ALA A 605 41.51 0.48 6.77
C ALA A 605 41.06 -0.82 6.08
N ASP A 606 41.82 -1.30 5.10
CA ASP A 606 41.47 -2.52 4.36
C ASP A 606 41.37 -3.74 5.31
N GLY A 607 40.27 -4.48 5.22
CA GLY A 607 39.98 -5.61 6.11
C GLY A 607 39.25 -5.24 7.40
N MET A 608 38.94 -3.97 7.63
CA MET A 608 38.07 -3.51 8.72
C MET A 608 36.63 -3.35 8.23
N ASP A 609 35.66 -3.68 9.08
CA ASP A 609 34.23 -3.54 8.76
C ASP A 609 33.70 -2.10 9.00
N ASP A 610 32.43 -1.88 8.66
CA ASP A 610 31.79 -0.55 8.70
C ASP A 610 31.66 0.04 10.11
N SER A 611 31.84 -0.74 11.18
CA SER A 611 31.75 -0.21 12.55
C SER A 611 32.94 0.68 12.96
N TYR A 612 34.04 0.67 12.18
CA TYR A 612 35.12 1.65 12.30
C TYR A 612 34.80 3.01 11.69
N LYS A 613 33.78 3.12 10.82
CA LYS A 613 33.62 4.29 9.95
C LYS A 613 33.40 5.59 10.70
N GLY A 614 32.54 5.60 11.71
CA GLY A 614 32.29 6.78 12.54
C GLY A 614 33.53 7.21 13.32
N LEU A 615 34.22 6.24 13.93
CA LEU A 615 35.44 6.47 14.70
C LEU A 615 36.59 6.98 13.82
N CYS A 616 36.80 6.40 12.65
CA CYS A 616 37.82 6.86 11.70
C CYS A 616 37.50 8.23 11.12
N SER A 617 36.23 8.51 10.81
CA SER A 617 35.82 9.82 10.32
C SER A 617 36.12 10.91 11.34
N PHE A 618 35.77 10.69 12.62
CA PHE A 618 36.01 11.67 13.68
C PHE A 618 37.50 11.78 14.03
N ALA A 619 38.18 10.65 14.25
CA ALA A 619 39.57 10.66 14.71
C ALA A 619 40.52 11.27 13.67
N CYS A 620 40.39 10.89 12.40
CA CYS A 620 41.27 11.39 11.34
C CYS A 620 41.02 12.88 11.09
N ASP A 621 39.77 13.34 11.12
CA ASP A 621 39.47 14.77 10.97
C ASP A 621 40.07 15.60 12.11
N HIS A 622 40.25 15.02 13.30
CA HIS A 622 40.86 15.68 14.46
C HIS A 622 42.34 15.33 14.68
N GLY A 623 43.03 14.82 13.65
CA GLY A 623 44.49 14.67 13.65
C GLY A 623 45.04 13.34 14.21
N TYR A 624 44.17 12.36 14.49
CA TYR A 624 44.57 11.02 14.92
C TYR A 624 44.06 9.94 13.94
N CYS A 625 44.92 9.49 13.02
CA CYS A 625 44.55 8.54 11.96
C CYS A 625 45.48 7.30 11.94
N PRO A 626 45.26 6.28 12.80
CA PRO A 626 46.13 5.13 12.90
C PRO A 626 45.97 4.17 11.69
N GLN A 627 47.04 3.96 10.91
CA GLN A 627 47.03 3.23 9.64
C GLN A 627 46.52 1.78 9.71
N GLY A 628 46.60 1.12 10.88
CA GLY A 628 46.08 -0.24 11.09
C GLY A 628 44.56 -0.32 11.31
N ALA A 629 43.89 0.81 11.53
CA ALA A 629 42.45 0.88 11.77
C ALA A 629 41.73 1.82 10.79
N CYS A 630 42.42 2.89 10.35
CA CYS A 630 41.88 3.90 9.45
C CYS A 630 42.83 4.21 8.30
N LYS A 631 42.28 4.68 7.18
CA LYS A 631 43.00 5.27 6.05
C LYS A 631 42.33 6.56 5.57
N LEU A 632 43.08 7.41 4.88
CA LEU A 632 42.57 8.69 4.34
C LEU A 632 42.07 8.52 2.89
N VAL A 633 41.04 9.29 2.51
CA VAL A 633 40.42 9.27 1.16
C VAL A 633 40.00 10.62 0.59
#